data_AF-A0A3M1JDZ7-F1
#
_entry.id   AF-A0A3M1JDZ7-F1
#
_cell.length_a   1.000
_cell.length_b   1.000
_cell.length_c   1.000
_cell.angle_alpha   90.00
_cell.angle_beta   90.00
_cell.angle_gamma   90.00
#
_symmetry.space_group_name_H-M   'P 1'
#
loop_
_entity.id
_entity.type
_entity.pdbx_description
1 polymer ?
#
loop_
_entity_poly.entity_id
_entity_poly.type
_entity_poly.pdbx_seq_one_letter_code
_entity_poly.pdbx_strand_id
1 'polypeptide(L)'
;MHFLIPAFLALALGVTTLTGGAAAASIEGSWAGGGTVRLKDGGVEKVRCRVKYEPGTGKTFVLYANCAHSNGTFQQSGRVVQRSSSQYTGRLYSEQYSVSGDVSIKVSGSRQTVTAVSPKGSATLTLRKQ
;
A
#
# COMPACT_ATOMS: atom_id res chain seq x y z
N MET A 1 -8.58 -72.76 -4.98
CA MET A 1 -9.59 -72.26 -5.95
C MET A 1 -9.24 -70.82 -6.24
N HIS A 2 -8.95 -70.54 -7.51
CA HIS A 2 -8.54 -69.23 -8.03
C HIS A 2 -9.75 -68.31 -8.18
N PHE A 3 -9.60 -67.02 -7.85
CA PHE A 3 -10.37 -65.95 -8.49
C PHE A 3 -9.43 -64.81 -8.88
N LEU A 4 -9.69 -64.26 -10.06
CA LEU A 4 -8.82 -63.56 -10.99
C LEU A 4 -9.44 -62.18 -11.32
N ILE A 5 -8.59 -61.15 -11.52
CA ILE A 5 -8.76 -59.95 -12.41
C ILE A 5 -9.63 -58.79 -11.86
N PRO A 6 -9.45 -57.48 -12.23
CA PRO A 6 -8.44 -56.77 -13.06
C PRO A 6 -7.69 -55.63 -12.30
N ALA A 7 -6.47 -55.19 -12.63
CA ALA A 7 -5.98 -54.51 -13.84
C ALA A 7 -6.74 -53.21 -14.21
N PHE A 8 -6.37 -52.08 -13.57
CA PHE A 8 -6.64 -50.74 -14.11
C PHE A 8 -5.32 -49.96 -14.31
N LEU A 9 -5.13 -49.55 -15.57
CA LEU A 9 -4.00 -48.86 -16.15
C LEU A 9 -4.46 -47.44 -16.54
N ALA A 10 -3.71 -46.38 -16.16
CA ALA A 10 -3.57 -45.07 -16.83
C ALA A 10 -2.98 -44.05 -15.82
N LEU A 11 -1.72 -43.61 -15.91
CA LEU A 11 -1.11 -42.64 -16.84
C LEU A 11 -1.65 -41.20 -16.73
N ALA A 12 -0.85 -40.28 -16.17
CA ALA A 12 -0.49 -38.99 -16.78
C ALA A 12 0.48 -38.19 -15.87
N LEU A 13 1.62 -37.79 -16.44
CA LEU A 13 2.55 -36.82 -15.87
C LEU A 13 1.92 -35.42 -15.90
N GLY A 14 1.96 -34.71 -14.77
CA GLY A 14 1.65 -33.29 -14.69
C GLY A 14 2.80 -32.54 -14.04
N VAL A 15 3.84 -32.21 -14.81
CA VAL A 15 4.87 -31.26 -14.36
C VAL A 15 4.28 -29.85 -14.52
N THR A 16 3.81 -29.27 -13.43
CA THR A 16 3.37 -27.87 -13.40
C THR A 16 4.59 -26.99 -13.16
N THR A 17 5.13 -26.38 -14.21
CA THR A 17 6.10 -25.29 -14.08
C THR A 17 5.37 -24.05 -13.56
N LEU A 18 5.43 -23.84 -12.23
CA LEU A 18 5.07 -22.56 -11.63
C LEU A 18 6.15 -21.55 -12.01
N THR A 19 5.95 -20.83 -13.12
CA THR A 19 6.70 -19.62 -13.41
C THR A 19 6.29 -18.56 -12.39
N GLY A 20 6.99 -18.56 -11.26
CA GLY A 20 6.95 -17.48 -10.28
C GLY A 20 7.51 -16.20 -10.91
N GLY A 21 6.70 -15.53 -11.71
CA GLY A 21 6.95 -14.16 -12.10
C GLY A 21 7.11 -13.35 -10.82
N ALA A 22 8.27 -12.73 -10.63
CA ALA A 22 8.51 -11.83 -9.53
C ALA A 22 7.41 -10.77 -9.55
N ALA A 23 6.39 -10.93 -8.70
CA ALA A 23 5.32 -9.98 -8.58
C ALA A 23 5.97 -8.64 -8.25
N ALA A 24 5.81 -7.65 -9.13
CA ALA A 24 6.19 -6.28 -8.79
C ALA A 24 5.59 -5.99 -7.42
N ALA A 25 6.38 -5.45 -6.49
CA ALA A 25 5.93 -5.21 -5.12
C ALA A 25 4.74 -4.25 -5.15
N SER A 26 3.54 -4.83 -5.16
CA SER A 26 2.30 -4.08 -5.26
C SER A 26 2.08 -3.35 -3.96
N ILE A 27 1.76 -2.06 -4.08
CA ILE A 27 1.36 -1.22 -2.95
C ILE A 27 -0.02 -1.62 -2.42
N GLU A 28 -0.79 -2.40 -3.18
CA GLU A 28 -2.13 -2.85 -2.81
C GLU A 28 -2.17 -3.54 -1.44
N GLY A 29 -3.27 -3.33 -0.74
CA GLY A 29 -3.55 -3.88 0.57
C GLY A 29 -3.47 -2.84 1.69
N SER A 30 -3.32 -3.34 2.91
CA SER A 30 -3.34 -2.53 4.13
C SER A 30 -1.94 -2.33 4.70
N TRP A 31 -1.69 -1.12 5.19
CA TRP A 31 -0.42 -0.69 5.74
C TRP A 31 -0.66 0.05 7.05
N ALA A 32 0.24 -0.11 8.02
CA ALA A 32 0.16 0.62 9.27
C ALA A 32 1.55 1.06 9.75
N GLY A 33 1.61 2.16 10.48
CA GLY A 33 2.86 2.67 11.03
C GLY A 33 2.70 4.10 11.49
N GLY A 34 3.75 4.89 11.39
CA GLY A 34 3.73 6.25 11.86
C GLY A 34 4.93 7.07 11.42
N GLY A 35 5.00 8.28 11.92
CA GLY A 35 6.05 9.22 11.62
C GLY A 35 5.71 10.59 12.17
N THR A 36 6.10 11.63 11.43
CA THR A 36 5.95 13.01 11.87
C THR A 36 5.31 13.89 10.82
N VAL A 37 4.49 14.82 11.27
CA VAL A 37 3.97 15.95 10.49
C VAL A 37 4.66 17.21 10.99
N ARG A 38 5.24 17.98 10.08
CA ARG A 38 5.78 19.32 10.32
C ARG A 38 4.81 20.33 9.77
N LEU A 39 4.22 21.11 10.66
CA LEU A 39 3.30 22.19 10.33
C LEU A 39 4.08 23.42 9.82
N LYS A 40 3.41 24.26 9.04
CA LYS A 40 4.03 25.45 8.44
C LYS A 40 4.49 26.49 9.49
N ASP A 41 3.87 26.49 10.66
CA ASP A 41 4.22 27.34 11.80
C ASP A 41 5.43 26.82 12.61
N GLY A 42 6.03 25.71 12.19
CA GLY A 42 7.18 25.09 12.85
C GLY A 42 6.82 23.99 13.85
N GLY A 43 5.53 23.78 14.14
CA GLY A 43 5.07 22.68 14.98
C GLY A 43 5.44 21.31 14.40
N VAL A 44 5.84 20.37 15.26
CA VAL A 44 6.13 18.99 14.86
C VAL A 44 5.31 18.03 15.70
N GLU A 45 4.49 17.23 15.02
CA GLU A 45 3.60 16.27 15.66
C GLU A 45 3.94 14.85 15.25
N LYS A 46 3.83 13.91 16.18
CA LYS A 46 3.90 12.47 15.89
C LYS A 46 2.52 11.98 15.48
N VAL A 47 2.48 11.17 14.43
CA VAL A 47 1.25 10.57 13.93
C VAL A 47 1.40 9.07 13.73
N ARG A 48 0.29 8.34 13.90
CA ARG A 48 0.16 6.92 13.55
C ARG A 48 -0.91 6.79 12.49
N CYS A 49 -0.62 6.12 11.38
CA CYS A 49 -1.54 6.00 10.27
C CYS A 49 -1.79 4.54 9.91
N ARG A 50 -3.04 4.25 9.54
CA ARG A 50 -3.44 3.06 8.79
C ARG A 50 -3.86 3.50 7.40
N VAL A 51 -3.33 2.85 6.37
CA VAL A 51 -3.58 3.21 4.97
C VAL A 51 -4.01 1.96 4.22
N LYS A 52 -5.09 2.06 3.46
CA LYS A 52 -5.54 1.02 2.53
C LYS A 52 -5.34 1.52 1.11
N TYR A 53 -4.77 0.68 0.26
CA TYR A 53 -4.66 0.92 -1.19
C TYR A 53 -5.53 -0.07 -1.94
N GLU A 54 -6.36 0.45 -2.85
CA GLU A 54 -7.23 -0.30 -3.72
C GLU A 54 -6.85 -0.05 -5.18
N PRO A 55 -6.90 -1.08 -6.05
CA PRO A 55 -6.58 -0.91 -7.46
C PRO A 55 -7.60 0.01 -8.14
N GLY A 56 -7.08 0.93 -8.95
CA GLY A 56 -7.86 1.75 -9.87
C GLY A 56 -7.65 1.32 -11.32
N THR A 57 -7.88 2.24 -12.25
CA THR A 57 -7.65 1.97 -13.69
C THR A 57 -6.17 2.06 -14.05
N GLY A 58 -5.65 1.04 -14.74
CA GLY A 58 -4.27 0.99 -15.21
C GLY A 58 -3.27 0.98 -14.07
N LYS A 59 -2.31 1.91 -14.07
CA LYS A 59 -1.24 2.02 -13.06
C LYS A 59 -1.65 2.84 -11.83
N THR A 60 -2.94 2.95 -11.57
CA THR A 60 -3.51 3.87 -10.58
C THR A 60 -3.99 3.11 -9.35
N PHE A 61 -3.85 3.70 -8.17
CA PHE A 61 -4.35 3.19 -6.91
C PHE A 61 -5.10 4.29 -6.17
N VAL A 62 -6.26 3.94 -5.64
CA VAL A 62 -7.00 4.80 -4.69
C VAL A 62 -6.49 4.47 -3.30
N LEU A 63 -6.34 5.49 -2.45
CA LEU A 63 -5.88 5.29 -1.08
C LEU A 63 -6.80 5.98 -0.09
N TYR A 64 -6.94 5.34 1.07
CA TYR A 64 -7.66 5.86 2.23
C TYR A 64 -6.75 5.75 3.43
N ALA A 65 -6.51 6.88 4.11
CA ALA A 65 -5.66 6.97 5.27
C ALA A 65 -6.47 7.45 6.49
N ASN A 66 -6.34 6.73 7.60
CA ASN A 66 -6.81 7.16 8.90
C ASN A 66 -5.60 7.33 9.81
N CYS A 67 -5.38 8.56 10.28
CA CYS A 67 -4.22 8.94 11.07
C CYS A 67 -4.66 9.45 12.45
N ALA A 68 -3.99 8.99 13.50
CA ALA A 68 -4.12 9.49 14.86
C ALA A 68 -2.92 10.39 15.20
N HIS A 69 -3.19 11.52 15.83
CA HIS A 69 -2.19 12.41 16.42
C HIS A 69 -2.49 12.59 17.92
N SER A 70 -1.83 13.52 18.62
CA SER A 70 -1.98 13.66 20.08
C SER A 70 -3.41 13.98 20.52
N ASN A 71 -4.16 14.76 19.72
CA ASN A 71 -5.44 15.33 20.12
C ASN A 71 -6.63 14.78 19.31
N GLY A 72 -6.47 13.66 18.62
CA GLY A 72 -7.56 13.03 17.87
C GLY A 72 -7.12 12.25 16.66
N THR A 73 -8.01 12.19 15.67
CA THR A 73 -7.78 11.52 14.39
C THR A 73 -8.16 12.42 13.23
N PHE A 74 -7.54 12.21 12.08
CA PHE A 74 -7.93 12.82 10.82
C PHE A 74 -7.88 11.79 9.70
N GLN A 75 -8.72 12.01 8.69
CA GLN A 75 -8.82 11.12 7.54
C GLN A 75 -8.37 11.85 6.27
N GLN A 76 -7.78 11.08 5.36
CA GLN A 76 -7.39 11.54 4.04
C GLN A 76 -7.74 10.49 2.99
N SER A 77 -8.11 10.94 1.81
CA SER A 77 -8.29 10.07 0.65
C SER A 77 -7.54 10.63 -0.54
N GLY A 78 -7.26 9.81 -1.53
CA GLY A 78 -6.54 10.28 -2.70
C GLY A 78 -6.26 9.21 -3.72
N ARG A 79 -5.39 9.57 -4.66
CA ARG A 79 -5.02 8.71 -5.78
C ARG A 79 -3.54 8.85 -6.07
N VAL A 80 -2.89 7.72 -6.31
CA VAL A 80 -1.50 7.64 -6.73
C VAL A 80 -1.36 6.84 -8.01
N VAL A 81 -0.34 7.15 -8.79
CA VAL A 81 0.02 6.45 -10.01
C VAL A 81 1.42 5.86 -9.83
N GLN A 82 1.56 4.59 -10.19
CA GLN A 82 2.84 3.89 -10.20
C GLN A 82 3.76 4.48 -11.29
N ARG A 83 4.92 4.99 -10.87
CA ARG A 83 5.94 5.58 -11.74
C ARG A 83 7.06 4.60 -12.06
N SER A 84 7.34 3.67 -11.16
CA SER A 84 8.27 2.55 -11.37
C SER A 84 7.85 1.35 -10.53
N SER A 85 8.63 0.27 -10.54
CA SER A 85 8.34 -0.94 -9.75
C SER A 85 8.17 -0.70 -8.24
N SER A 86 8.70 0.40 -7.71
CA SER A 86 8.69 0.72 -6.27
C SER A 86 8.28 2.15 -5.94
N GLN A 87 7.96 2.99 -6.93
CA GLN A 87 7.66 4.40 -6.70
C GLN A 87 6.25 4.76 -7.18
N TYR A 88 5.54 5.50 -6.35
CA TYR A 88 4.18 5.96 -6.61
C TYR A 88 4.08 7.44 -6.25
N THR A 89 3.32 8.20 -7.02
CA THR A 89 3.10 9.63 -6.72
C THR A 89 1.69 10.03 -7.07
N GLY A 90 1.16 11.04 -6.40
CA GLY A 90 -0.18 11.54 -6.65
C GLY A 90 -0.59 12.61 -5.65
N ARG A 91 -1.88 12.68 -5.36
CA ARG A 91 -2.44 13.69 -4.45
C ARG A 91 -3.35 13.08 -3.40
N LEU A 92 -3.32 13.71 -2.23
CA LEU A 92 -4.17 13.45 -1.09
C LEU A 92 -5.05 14.67 -0.84
N TYR A 93 -6.23 14.43 -0.29
CA TYR A 93 -7.14 15.44 0.21
C TYR A 93 -7.54 15.09 1.65
N SER A 94 -7.54 16.09 2.53
CA SER A 94 -8.16 15.98 3.84
C SER A 94 -9.35 16.92 3.89
N GLU A 95 -10.53 16.35 4.04
CA GLU A 95 -11.78 17.11 4.16
C GLU A 95 -11.80 17.97 5.43
N GLN A 96 -11.42 17.38 6.57
CA GLN A 96 -11.36 18.03 7.88
C GLN A 96 -10.52 19.32 7.88
N TYR A 97 -9.45 19.36 7.10
CA TYR A 97 -8.58 20.54 7.00
C TYR A 97 -8.73 21.30 5.68
N SER A 98 -9.66 20.86 4.82
CA SER A 98 -9.91 21.42 3.48
C SER A 98 -8.62 21.67 2.71
N VAL A 99 -7.69 20.71 2.75
CA VAL A 99 -6.35 20.85 2.19
C VAL A 99 -6.00 19.66 1.29
N SER A 100 -5.40 19.99 0.15
CA SER A 100 -4.80 19.01 -0.74
C SER A 100 -3.28 19.05 -0.62
N GLY A 101 -2.64 17.91 -0.81
CA GLY A 101 -1.19 17.79 -0.83
C GLY A 101 -0.71 16.79 -1.88
N ASP A 102 0.53 16.96 -2.31
CA ASP A 102 1.23 15.99 -3.14
C ASP A 102 1.80 14.88 -2.25
N VAL A 103 1.78 13.65 -2.74
CA VAL A 103 2.31 12.49 -2.05
C VAL A 103 3.27 11.72 -2.95
N SER A 104 4.38 11.27 -2.34
CA SER A 104 5.36 10.37 -2.92
C SER A 104 5.55 9.17 -2.01
N ILE A 105 5.55 7.97 -2.59
CA ILE A 105 5.62 6.71 -1.86
C ILE A 105 6.71 5.86 -2.48
N LYS A 106 7.58 5.32 -1.62
CA LYS A 106 8.61 4.35 -1.99
C LYS A 106 8.38 3.04 -1.24
N VAL A 107 8.23 1.94 -1.97
CA VAL A 107 8.00 0.60 -1.43
C VAL A 107 9.29 -0.23 -1.50
N SER A 108 9.60 -0.95 -0.43
CA SER A 108 10.72 -1.89 -0.34
C SER A 108 10.28 -3.11 0.49
N GLY A 109 9.93 -4.20 -0.20
CA GLY A 109 9.34 -5.38 0.43
C GLY A 109 8.07 -5.04 1.21
N SER A 110 8.04 -5.39 2.50
CA SER A 110 6.93 -5.08 3.42
C SER A 110 7.04 -3.70 4.09
N ARG A 111 7.96 -2.84 3.65
CA ARG A 111 8.11 -1.46 4.15
C ARG A 111 7.73 -0.46 3.06
N GLN A 112 7.09 0.63 3.46
CA GLN A 112 7.01 1.81 2.61
C GLN A 112 7.35 3.09 3.39
N THR A 113 7.94 4.04 2.67
CA THR A 113 8.13 5.42 3.12
C THR A 113 7.16 6.30 2.34
N VAL A 114 6.38 7.09 3.07
CA VAL A 114 5.42 8.04 2.50
C VAL A 114 5.88 9.45 2.86
N THR A 115 6.00 10.31 1.86
CA THR A 115 6.24 11.74 2.03
C THR A 115 5.08 12.50 1.44
N ALA A 116 4.50 13.41 2.20
CA ALA A 116 3.43 14.29 1.73
C ALA A 116 3.80 15.75 1.96
N VAL A 117 3.41 16.64 1.04
CA VAL A 117 3.64 18.08 1.14
C VAL A 117 2.36 18.82 0.78
N SER A 118 2.00 19.84 1.55
CA SER A 118 0.82 20.67 1.36
C SER A 118 1.12 22.11 1.76
N PRO A 119 0.23 23.08 1.46
CA PRO A 119 0.34 24.44 1.98
C PRO A 119 0.33 24.55 3.51
N LYS A 120 -0.13 23.51 4.21
CA LYS A 120 -0.22 23.47 5.68
C LYS A 120 1.01 22.84 6.34
N GLY A 121 1.87 22.16 5.59
CA GLY A 121 3.02 21.46 6.13
C GLY A 121 3.45 20.26 5.31
N SER A 122 4.36 19.48 5.88
CA SER A 122 4.89 18.24 5.30
C SER A 122 4.79 17.07 6.26
N ALA A 123 4.73 15.85 5.73
CA ALA A 123 4.69 14.63 6.53
C ALA A 123 5.71 13.63 6.01
N THR A 124 6.27 12.85 6.92
CA THR A 124 7.09 11.68 6.58
C THR A 124 6.67 10.52 7.46
N LEU A 125 6.25 9.42 6.83
CA LEU A 125 5.77 8.21 7.51
C LEU A 125 6.59 7.00 7.07
N THR A 126 6.80 6.07 7.99
CA THR A 126 7.22 4.71 7.68
C THR A 126 6.07 3.77 8.03
N LEU A 127 5.57 3.04 7.04
CA LEU A 127 4.52 2.04 7.21
C LEU A 127 5.05 0.64 6.91
N ARG A 128 4.40 -0.36 7.50
CA ARG A 128 4.61 -1.78 7.27
C ARG A 128 3.33 -2.40 6.73
N LYS A 129 3.48 -3.35 5.81
CA LYS A 129 2.35 -4.14 5.30
C LYS A 129 1.73 -4.94 6.45
N GLN A 130 0.41 -5.02 6.50
CA GLN A 130 -0.35 -5.81 7.48
C GLN A 130 -0.63 -7.21 6.94
#